data_AF-A0A843KHL4-F1
#
_entry.id   AF-A0A843KHL4-F1
#
_cell.length_a   1.000
_cell.length_b   1.000
_cell.length_c   1.000
_cell.angle_alpha   90.00
_cell.angle_beta   90.00
_cell.angle_gamma   90.00
#
_symmetry.space_group_name_H-M   'P 1'
#
loop_
_entity.id
_entity.type
_entity.pdbx_description
1 polymer ?
#
loop_
_entity_poly.entity_id
_entity_poly.type
_entity_poly.pdbx_seq_one_letter_code
_entity_poly.pdbx_strand_id
1 'polypeptide(L)'
;REAGVVVSVGDDTTAIAADILSRLGIVVMGMVDGDLDHLGGGRCIMEGSIIFRVEPGHDDVVGRLVMERIFHGGERIRIAPGLLAERIKKLAGGHLLEMEPVEAVRAHRHFS
;
A
#
# COMPACT_ATOMS: atom_id res chain seq x y z
N ARG A 1 0.36 17.02 -13.50
CA ARG A 1 1.40 16.08 -13.00
C ARG A 1 0.66 14.87 -12.46
N GLU A 2 1.05 13.68 -12.91
CA GLU A 2 0.49 12.40 -12.47
C GLU A 2 1.00 12.04 -11.06
N ALA A 3 0.26 11.18 -10.35
CA ALA A 3 0.66 10.70 -9.03
C ALA A 3 1.66 9.54 -9.20
N GLY A 4 2.79 9.61 -8.49
CA GLY A 4 3.81 8.55 -8.52
C GLY A 4 3.61 7.46 -7.46
N VAL A 5 2.75 7.71 -6.46
CA VAL A 5 2.40 6.81 -5.35
C VAL A 5 0.94 7.04 -5.00
N VAL A 6 0.22 5.97 -4.67
CA VAL A 6 -1.12 6.02 -4.09
C VAL A 6 -1.10 5.37 -2.70
N VAL A 7 -1.82 5.95 -1.74
CA VAL A 7 -2.11 5.30 -0.45
C VAL A 7 -3.50 4.68 -0.54
N SER A 8 -3.64 3.42 -0.13
CA SER A 8 -4.91 2.69 -0.11
C SER A 8 -5.16 2.09 1.27
N VAL A 9 -6.43 1.93 1.65
CA VAL A 9 -6.89 1.39 2.94
C VAL A 9 -7.92 0.31 2.67
N GLY A 10 -7.88 -0.79 3.42
CA GLY A 10 -8.72 -1.97 3.19
C GLY A 10 -8.01 -2.99 2.34
N ASP A 11 -8.10 -4.26 2.75
CA ASP A 11 -7.58 -5.43 2.05
C ASP A 11 -8.07 -5.48 0.59
N ASP A 12 -9.39 -5.38 0.41
CA ASP A 12 -10.02 -5.47 -0.91
C ASP A 12 -9.70 -4.29 -1.81
N THR A 13 -9.87 -3.08 -1.27
CA THR A 13 -9.57 -1.83 -1.96
C THR A 13 -8.12 -1.80 -2.41
N THR A 14 -7.19 -2.15 -1.52
CA THR A 14 -5.75 -2.13 -1.80
C THR A 14 -5.40 -3.11 -2.91
N ALA A 15 -5.95 -4.31 -2.86
CA ALA A 15 -5.59 -5.32 -3.84
C ALA A 15 -6.17 -5.03 -5.24
N ILE A 16 -7.38 -4.47 -5.35
CA ILE A 16 -7.95 -4.02 -6.63
C ILE A 16 -7.20 -2.77 -7.15
N ALA A 17 -6.96 -1.79 -6.27
CA ALA A 17 -6.24 -0.57 -6.64
C ALA A 17 -4.83 -0.90 -7.13
N ALA A 18 -4.11 -1.77 -6.45
CA ALA A 18 -2.77 -2.20 -6.85
C ALA A 18 -2.76 -2.89 -8.23
N ASP A 19 -3.72 -3.76 -8.52
CA ASP A 19 -3.80 -4.43 -9.83
C ASP A 19 -4.03 -3.44 -10.99
N ILE A 20 -4.90 -2.45 -10.78
CA ILE A 20 -5.17 -1.43 -11.79
C ILE A 20 -3.96 -0.50 -11.94
N LEU A 21 -3.42 -0.02 -10.82
CA LEU A 21 -2.35 0.98 -10.79
C LEU A 21 -1.00 0.42 -11.26
N SER A 22 -0.75 -0.87 -11.09
CA SER A 22 0.47 -1.51 -11.60
C SER A 22 0.58 -1.45 -13.12
N ARG A 23 -0.55 -1.48 -13.85
CA ARG A 23 -0.60 -1.30 -15.30
C ARG A 23 -0.22 0.11 -15.75
N LEU A 24 -0.25 1.07 -14.83
CA LEU A 24 0.15 2.46 -15.04
C LEU A 24 1.56 2.74 -14.47
N GLY A 25 2.24 1.73 -13.93
CA GLY A 25 3.54 1.90 -13.27
C GLY A 25 3.47 2.70 -11.97
N ILE A 26 2.28 2.80 -11.34
CA ILE A 26 2.08 3.53 -10.09
C ILE A 26 2.20 2.55 -8.93
N VAL A 27 3.04 2.89 -7.95
CA VAL A 27 3.20 2.08 -6.74
C VAL A 27 2.13 2.39 -5.70
N VAL A 28 1.80 1.40 -4.88
CA VAL A 28 0.80 1.50 -3.82
C VAL A 28 1.44 1.36 -2.44
N MET A 29 1.02 2.21 -1.51
CA MET A 29 1.24 2.05 -0.07
C MET A 29 -0.07 1.61 0.56
N GLY A 30 -0.27 0.31 0.68
CA GLY A 30 -1.53 -0.29 1.11
C GLY A 30 -1.54 -0.55 2.61
N MET A 31 -2.62 -0.18 3.30
CA MET A 31 -2.86 -0.54 4.69
C MET A 31 -3.92 -1.63 4.73
N VAL A 32 -3.57 -2.76 5.34
CA VAL A 32 -4.37 -3.99 5.36
C VAL A 32 -4.34 -4.57 6.76
N ASP A 33 -5.42 -5.18 7.21
CA ASP A 33 -5.51 -5.80 8.53
C ASP A 33 -5.58 -7.34 8.46
N GLY A 34 -5.63 -7.87 7.23
CA GLY A 34 -5.55 -9.30 6.96
C GLY A 34 -6.89 -10.03 7.00
N ASP A 35 -8.01 -9.31 6.99
CA ASP A 35 -9.34 -9.90 6.86
C ASP A 35 -9.74 -10.27 5.42
N LEU A 36 -8.79 -10.18 4.47
CA LEU A 36 -8.95 -10.39 3.03
C LEU A 36 -9.98 -11.45 2.65
N ASP A 37 -11.21 -10.98 2.43
CA ASP A 37 -12.34 -11.81 2.10
C ASP A 37 -12.31 -12.13 0.60
N HIS A 38 -11.99 -13.39 0.25
CA HIS A 38 -12.35 -14.01 -1.03
C HIS A 38 -11.69 -13.45 -2.29
N LEU A 39 -10.62 -12.71 -2.13
CA LEU A 39 -9.95 -12.07 -3.22
C LEU A 39 -8.86 -13.04 -3.73
N GLY A 40 -9.15 -13.73 -4.84
CA GLY A 40 -8.37 -14.85 -5.41
C GLY A 40 -6.99 -14.47 -5.98
N GLY A 41 -6.16 -15.49 -6.16
CA GLY A 41 -4.77 -15.38 -6.60
C GLY A 41 -4.62 -14.91 -8.06
N GLY A 42 -3.65 -14.03 -8.30
CA GLY A 42 -3.34 -13.50 -9.63
C GLY A 42 -3.27 -11.97 -9.74
N ARG A 43 -3.24 -11.24 -8.62
CA ARG A 43 -3.13 -9.77 -8.65
C ARG A 43 -1.69 -9.29 -8.70
N CYS A 44 -1.45 -8.32 -9.58
CA CYS A 44 -0.14 -7.73 -9.77
C CYS A 44 -0.01 -6.47 -8.92
N ILE A 45 0.93 -6.48 -7.97
CA ILE A 45 1.32 -5.28 -7.24
C ILE A 45 2.64 -4.77 -7.86
N MET A 46 2.72 -3.47 -8.14
CA MET A 46 3.90 -2.86 -8.76
C MET A 46 5.11 -2.97 -7.83
N GLU A 47 6.28 -3.31 -8.37
CA GLU A 47 7.55 -3.27 -7.63
C GLU A 47 7.78 -1.90 -7.01
N GLY A 48 8.23 -1.87 -5.75
CA GLY A 48 8.38 -0.64 -4.97
C GLY A 48 7.11 -0.19 -4.25
N SER A 49 6.00 -0.93 -4.40
CA SER A 49 4.85 -0.83 -3.48
C SER A 49 5.22 -1.37 -2.10
N ILE A 50 4.47 -0.96 -1.08
CA ILE A 50 4.66 -1.41 0.30
C ILE A 50 3.29 -1.74 0.89
N ILE A 51 3.17 -2.91 1.49
CA ILE A 51 1.98 -3.31 2.26
C ILE A 51 2.29 -3.16 3.74
N PHE A 52 1.49 -2.36 4.42
CA PHE A 52 1.52 -2.13 5.87
C PHE A 52 0.43 -3.00 6.48
N ARG A 53 0.82 -4.15 7.03
CA ARG A 53 -0.09 -5.02 7.76
C ARG A 53 -0.24 -4.49 9.18
N VAL A 54 -1.46 -4.19 9.57
CA VAL A 54 -1.80 -3.70 10.91
C VAL A 54 -2.65 -4.71 11.67
N GLU A 55 -2.88 -4.45 12.95
CA GLU A 55 -3.79 -5.26 13.77
C GLU A 55 -5.20 -5.33 13.15
N PRO A 56 -5.91 -6.48 13.27
CA PRO A 56 -7.29 -6.61 12.80
C PRO A 56 -8.19 -5.44 13.23
N GLY A 57 -8.93 -4.87 12.28
CA GLY A 57 -9.82 -3.72 12.44
C GLY A 57 -9.13 -2.35 12.55
N HIS A 58 -7.81 -2.26 12.33
CA HIS A 58 -7.06 -1.00 12.53
C HIS A 58 -6.60 -0.30 11.25
N ASP A 59 -6.81 -0.88 10.07
CA ASP A 59 -6.44 -0.25 8.80
C ASP A 59 -7.20 1.07 8.60
N ASP A 60 -8.48 1.14 8.93
CA ASP A 60 -9.31 2.35 8.93
C ASP A 60 -8.80 3.41 9.92
N VAL A 61 -8.32 2.97 11.08
CA VAL A 61 -7.77 3.86 12.12
C VAL A 61 -6.48 4.49 11.62
N VAL A 62 -5.54 3.68 11.13
CA VAL A 62 -4.26 4.16 10.60
C VAL A 62 -4.49 4.98 9.32
N GLY A 63 -5.39 4.56 8.45
CA GLY A 63 -5.75 5.27 7.23
C GLY A 63 -6.31 6.66 7.49
N ARG A 64 -7.17 6.80 8.50
CA ARG A 64 -7.66 8.11 8.95
C ARG A 64 -6.55 8.99 9.48
N LEU A 65 -5.64 8.45 10.30
CA LEU A 65 -4.47 9.18 10.79
C LEU A 65 -3.58 9.67 9.63
N VAL A 66 -3.38 8.84 8.61
CA VAL A 66 -2.64 9.22 7.40
C VAL A 66 -3.34 10.36 6.67
N MET A 67 -4.65 10.27 6.44
CA MET A 67 -5.45 11.32 5.80
C MET A 67 -5.34 12.65 6.57
N GLU A 68 -5.45 12.62 7.89
CA GLU A 68 -5.43 13.82 8.73
C GLU A 68 -4.01 14.41 8.90
N ARG A 69 -3.01 13.57 9.17
CA ARG A 69 -1.67 14.02 9.60
C ARG A 69 -0.67 14.17 8.46
N ILE A 70 -0.85 13.45 7.36
CA ILE A 70 0.05 13.49 6.20
C ILE A 70 -0.60 14.25 5.05
N PHE A 71 -1.85 13.96 4.76
CA PHE A 71 -2.58 14.57 3.64
C PHE A 71 -3.34 15.85 4.04
N HIS A 72 -3.50 16.12 5.34
CA HIS A 72 -4.20 17.29 5.87
C HIS A 72 -5.64 17.42 5.33
N GLY A 73 -6.32 16.29 5.14
CA GLY A 73 -7.67 16.22 4.58
C GLY A 73 -7.76 16.43 3.06
N GLY A 74 -6.63 16.59 2.38
CA GLY A 74 -6.57 16.71 0.92
C GLY A 74 -6.38 15.36 0.21
N GLU A 75 -6.63 15.30 -1.09
CA GLU A 75 -6.44 14.08 -1.89
C GLU A 75 -5.00 13.90 -2.40
N ARG A 76 -4.20 14.97 -2.40
CA ARG A 76 -2.86 14.98 -3.02
C ARG A 76 -1.88 15.81 -2.23
N ILE A 77 -0.66 15.30 -2.12
CA ILE A 77 0.48 15.98 -1.52
C ILE A 77 1.73 15.79 -2.38
N ARG A 78 2.74 16.62 -2.14
CA ARG A 78 4.09 16.43 -2.69
C ARG A 78 5.00 15.91 -1.59
N ILE A 79 5.39 14.64 -1.70
CA ILE A 79 6.25 13.97 -0.74
C ILE A 79 7.08 12.91 -1.45
N ALA A 80 8.30 12.67 -1.00
CA ALA A 80 9.11 11.57 -1.51
C ALA A 80 8.52 10.23 -1.01
N PRO A 81 8.46 9.18 -1.85
CA PRO A 81 7.88 7.88 -1.46
C PRO A 81 8.48 7.31 -0.17
N GLY A 82 9.81 7.31 -0.03
CA GLY A 82 10.46 6.82 1.19
C GLY A 82 10.07 7.61 2.45
N LEU A 83 9.91 8.94 2.34
CA LEU A 83 9.47 9.76 3.47
C LEU A 83 7.98 9.52 3.80
N LEU A 84 7.15 9.24 2.80
CA LEU A 84 5.76 8.86 3.00
C LEU A 84 5.67 7.54 3.76
N ALA A 85 6.42 6.52 3.34
CA ALA A 85 6.48 5.23 4.02
C ALA A 85 6.93 5.36 5.48
N GLU A 86 7.99 6.13 5.75
CA GLU A 86 8.47 6.38 7.11
C GLU A 86 7.44 7.10 7.99
N ARG A 87 6.66 8.02 7.42
CA ARG A 87 5.58 8.70 8.15
C ARG A 87 4.40 7.78 8.43
N ILE A 88 3.99 6.96 7.46
CA ILE A 88 2.93 5.96 7.64
C ILE A 88 3.34 4.98 8.74
N LYS A 89 4.56 4.43 8.68
CA LYS A 89 5.11 3.54 9.71
C LYS A 89 5.05 4.16 11.11
N LYS A 90 5.43 5.44 11.25
CA LYS A 90 5.37 6.15 12.53
C LYS A 90 3.94 6.35 13.04
N LEU A 91 2.98 6.59 12.15
CA LEU A 91 1.57 6.76 12.52
C LEU A 91 0.89 5.43 12.87
N ALA A 92 1.22 4.36 12.15
CA ALA A 92 0.75 3.01 12.47
C ALA A 92 1.23 2.58 13.87
N GLY A 93 2.47 2.94 14.24
CA GLY A 93 2.96 2.83 15.61
C GLY A 93 2.85 1.40 16.14
N GLY A 94 2.20 1.23 17.30
CA GLY A 94 2.01 -0.07 17.93
C GLY A 94 1.06 -1.01 17.18
N HIS A 95 0.24 -0.50 16.25
CA HIS A 95 -0.67 -1.32 15.45
C HIS A 95 0.01 -1.97 14.24
N LEU A 96 1.24 -1.56 13.89
CA LEU A 96 1.95 -2.14 12.75
C LEU A 96 2.50 -3.52 13.09
N LEU A 97 2.03 -4.55 12.40
CA LEU A 97 2.51 -5.92 12.51
C LEU A 97 3.68 -6.17 11.56
N GLU A 98 3.53 -5.76 10.31
CA GLU A 98 4.52 -5.99 9.27
C GLU A 98 4.53 -4.88 8.23
N MET A 99 5.69 -4.64 7.64
CA MET A 99 5.86 -3.79 6.48
C MET A 99 6.52 -4.63 5.39
N GLU A 100 5.75 -5.03 4.38
CA GLU A 100 6.15 -5.94 3.31
C GLU A 100 6.45 -5.12 2.04
N PRO A 101 7.72 -4.89 1.67
CA PRO A 101 8.06 -4.31 0.37
C PRO A 101 7.75 -5.31 -0.74
N VAL A 102 7.10 -4.86 -1.80
CA VAL A 102 6.87 -5.68 -2.98
C VAL A 102 8.12 -5.65 -3.85
N GLU A 103 8.87 -6.74 -3.80
CA GLU A 103 10.02 -6.97 -4.66
C GLU A 103 9.58 -7.60 -5.99
N ALA A 104 10.36 -7.38 -7.06
CA ALA A 104 10.17 -8.13 -8.28
C ALA A 104 10.32 -9.64 -8.00
N VAL A 105 9.29 -10.42 -8.35
CA VAL A 105 9.48 -11.86 -8.52
C VAL A 105 10.55 -12.01 -9.60
N ARG A 106 11.75 -12.48 -9.23
CA ARG A 106 12.76 -12.89 -10.20
C ARG A 106 12.14 -13.99 -11.04
N ALA A 107 11.67 -13.63 -12.24
CA ALA A 107 11.26 -14.62 -13.22
C ALA A 107 12.47 -15.53 -13.44
N HIS A 108 12.38 -16.76 -12.93
CA HIS A 108 13.29 -17.82 -13.35
C HIS A 108 13.09 -17.96 -14.86
N ARG A 109 14.06 -17.44 -15.60
CA ARG A 109 14.22 -17.67 -17.04
C ARG A 109 14.29 -19.18 -17.25
N HIS A 110 13.20 -19.79 -17.66
CA HIS A 110 13.21 -21.04 -18.42
C HIS A 110 12.28 -20.83 -19.61
N PHE A 111 12.82 -20.16 -20.63
CA PHE A 111 12.48 -20.51 -22.00
C PHE A 111 13.40 -21.68 -22.36
N SER A 112 12.82 -22.87 -22.46
CA SER A 112 13.36 -24.00 -23.21
C SER A 112 12.60 -24.09 -24.52
#